data_AF-A0A3C1S448-F1
#
_entry.id   AF-A0A3C1S448-F1
#
_cell.length_a   1.000
_cell.length_b   1.000
_cell.length_c   1.000
_cell.angle_alpha   90.00
_cell.angle_beta   90.00
_cell.angle_gamma   90.00
#
_symmetry.space_group_name_H-M   'P 1'
#
loop_
_entity.id
_entity.type
_entity.pdbx_description
1 polymer ?
#
loop_
_entity_poly.entity_id
_entity_poly.type
_entity_poly.pdbx_seq_one_letter_code
_entity_poly.pdbx_strand_id
1 'polypeptide(L)' 'MDVSERDSLIKEQLSRLFLMISDGKLGEAKQLTTELRDNIGNAPELVKADVIIRRKEIIGR' A
#
# COMPACT_ATOMS: atom_id res chain seq x y z
N MET A 1 -1.59 7.31 26.75
CA MET A 1 -0.88 7.88 25.59
C MET A 1 -0.21 6.71 24.88
N ASP A 2 -0.89 5.98 24.00
CA ASP A 2 -0.28 4.81 23.31
C ASP A 2 -1.03 4.39 22.02
N VAL A 3 -1.79 5.29 21.42
CA VAL A 3 -2.57 4.98 20.19
C VAL A 3 -1.81 5.40 18.93
N SER A 4 -0.77 6.22 19.07
CA SER A 4 -0.13 6.90 17.92
C SER A 4 0.96 6.09 17.23
N GLU A 5 1.62 5.15 17.89
CA GLU A 5 2.78 4.44 17.32
C GLU A 5 2.37 3.44 16.23
N ARG A 6 1.27 2.70 16.45
CA ARG A 6 0.74 1.77 15.46
C ARG A 6 0.24 2.49 14.22
N ASP A 7 -0.55 3.56 14.39
CA ASP A 7 -1.01 4.40 13.29
C ASP A 7 0.14 5.06 12.51
N SER A 8 1.22 5.45 13.19
CA SER A 8 2.39 6.05 12.54
C SER A 8 3.13 5.05 11.66
N LEU A 9 3.33 3.82 12.14
CA LEU A 9 3.95 2.75 11.34
C LEU A 9 3.10 2.40 10.12
N ILE A 10 1.78 2.29 10.29
CA ILE A 10 0.85 1.99 9.19
C ILE A 10 0.89 3.10 8.14
N LYS A 11 0.86 4.37 8.56
CA LYS A 11 0.99 5.51 7.64
C LYS A 11 2.32 5.53 6.91
N GLU A 12 3.41 5.17 7.57
CA GLU A 12 4.72 5.08 6.92
C GLU A 12 4.73 3.96 5.87
N GLN A 13 4.21 2.79 6.20
CA GLN A 13 4.11 1.66 5.27
C GLN A 13 3.19 1.98 4.08
N LEU A 14 2.05 2.65 4.32
CA LEU A 14 1.18 3.13 3.25
C LEU A 14 1.89 4.17 2.36
N SER A 15 2.64 5.10 2.95
CA SER A 15 3.40 6.08 2.18
C SER A 15 4.46 5.39 1.31
N ARG A 16 5.18 4.40 1.86
CA ARG A 16 6.12 3.55 1.11
C ARG A 16 5.41 2.78 0.00
N LEU A 17 4.22 2.26 0.26
CA LEU A 17 3.40 1.57 -0.74
C LEU A 17 3.11 2.47 -1.94
N PHE A 18 2.61 3.69 -1.73
CA PHE A 18 2.35 4.64 -2.82
C PHE A 18 3.63 5.06 -3.57
N LEU A 19 4.75 5.18 -2.86
CA LEU A 19 6.07 5.41 -3.47
C LEU A 19 6.49 4.25 -4.37
N MET A 20 6.38 2.99 -3.91
CA MET A 20 6.67 1.80 -4.72
C MET A 20 5.80 1.72 -5.97
N ILE A 21 4.50 1.99 -5.85
CA ILE A 21 3.58 2.03 -6.99
C ILE A 21 3.98 3.13 -7.99
N SER A 22 4.42 4.28 -7.47
CA SER A 22 4.87 5.40 -8.31
C SER A 22 6.17 5.07 -9.05
N ASP A 23 7.11 4.40 -8.37
CA ASP A 23 8.40 3.92 -8.89
C ASP A 23 8.28 2.77 -9.90
N GLY A 24 7.08 2.20 -10.06
CA GLY A 24 6.83 1.06 -10.95
C GLY A 24 7.15 -0.30 -10.32
N LYS A 25 7.41 -0.33 -9.01
CA LYS A 25 7.62 -1.55 -8.21
C LYS A 25 6.30 -2.21 -7.85
N LEU A 26 5.51 -2.56 -8.86
CA LEU A 26 4.15 -3.10 -8.73
C LEU A 26 4.14 -4.47 -8.02
N GLY A 27 5.21 -5.25 -8.16
CA GLY A 27 5.40 -6.53 -7.46
C GLY A 27 5.57 -6.36 -5.95
N GLU A 28 6.53 -5.53 -5.53
CA GLU A 28 6.77 -5.22 -4.12
C GLU A 28 5.54 -4.55 -3.48
N ALA A 29 4.89 -3.63 -4.21
CA ALA A 29 3.67 -2.99 -3.76
C ALA A 29 2.53 -3.98 -3.48
N LYS A 30 2.36 -5.02 -4.31
CA LYS A 30 1.36 -6.09 -4.07
C LYS A 30 1.65 -6.88 -2.80
N GLN A 31 2.92 -7.22 -2.57
CA GLN A 31 3.34 -7.94 -1.36
C GLN A 31 3.03 -7.11 -0.12
N LEU A 32 3.47 -5.85 -0.10
CA LEU A 32 3.25 -4.93 1.01
C LEU A 32 1.76 -4.65 1.26
N THR A 33 0.94 -4.58 0.20
CA THR A 33 -0.52 -4.44 0.32
C THR A 33 -1.14 -5.65 1.00
N THR A 34 -0.63 -6.86 0.73
CA THR A 34 -1.11 -8.11 1.33
C THR A 34 -0.71 -8.20 2.80
N GLU A 35 0.54 -7.86 3.13
CA GLU A 35 1.01 -7.81 4.52
C GLU A 35 0.26 -6.76 5.35
N LEU A 36 0.03 -5.58 4.78
CA LEU A 36 -0.80 -4.57 5.44
C LEU A 36 -2.24 -5.06 5.61
N ARG A 37 -2.83 -5.71 4.60
CA ARG A 37 -4.19 -6.27 4.72
C ARG A 37 -4.29 -7.30 5.85
N ASP A 38 -3.25 -8.09 6.07
CA ASP A 38 -3.20 -9.06 7.16
C ASP A 38 -3.07 -8.37 8.54
N ASN A 39 -2.25 -7.31 8.61
CA ASN A 39 -2.00 -6.56 9.85
C ASN A 39 -3.15 -5.62 10.28
N ILE A 40 -3.75 -4.89 9.34
CA ILE A 40 -4.75 -3.84 9.61
C ILE A 40 -6.14 -4.15 9.06
N GLY A 41 -6.29 -5.24 8.30
CA GLY A 41 -7.54 -5.62 7.66
C GLY A 41 -7.80 -4.87 6.35
N ASN A 42 -9.06 -4.84 5.94
CA ASN A 42 -9.48 -4.18 4.69
C ASN A 42 -9.59 -2.66 4.87
N ALA A 43 -8.43 -1.98 4.89
CA ALA A 43 -8.36 -0.53 4.90
C ALA A 43 -8.64 0.06 3.50
N PRO A 44 -9.32 1.22 3.42
CA PRO A 44 -9.61 1.88 2.14
C PRO A 44 -8.33 2.29 1.39
N GLU A 45 -7.23 2.58 2.09
CA GLU A 45 -5.95 2.86 1.43
C GLU A 45 -5.41 1.67 0.62
N LEU A 46 -5.62 0.44 1.10
CA LEU A 46 -5.18 -0.77 0.40
C LEU A 46 -5.99 -1.05 -0.86
N VAL A 47 -7.30 -0.77 -0.80
CA VAL A 47 -8.17 -0.85 -1.99
C VAL A 47 -7.74 0.18 -3.04
N LYS A 48 -7.42 1.41 -2.61
CA LYS A 48 -6.89 2.44 -3.52
C LYS A 48 -5.55 2.01 -4.14
N ALA A 49 -4.65 1.45 -3.34
CA ALA A 49 -3.36 0.96 -3.81
C ALA A 49 -3.53 -0.12 -4.90
N ASP A 50 -4.39 -1.12 -4.68
CA ASP A 50 -4.66 -2.18 -5.66
C ASP A 50 -5.21 -1.63 -7.00
N VAL A 51 -6.12 -0.66 -6.93
CA VAL A 51 -6.67 0.01 -8.12
C VAL A 51 -5.57 0.77 -8.88
N ILE A 52 -4.68 1.47 -8.18
CA ILE A 52 -3.60 2.22 -8.83
C ILE A 52 -2.58 1.25 -9.43
N ILE A 53 -2.25 0.16 -8.73
CA ILE A 53 -1.37 -0.91 -9.25
C ILE A 53 -1.95 -1.45 -10.56
N ARG A 54 -3.21 -1.88 -10.57
CA ARG A 54 -3.89 -2.38 -11.78
C ARG A 54 -3.90 -1.35 -12.90
N ARG A 55 -4.17 -0.07 -12.61
CA ARG A 55 -4.15 0.99 -13.62
C ARG A 55 -2.77 1.20 -14.21
N LYS A 56 -1.72 1.19 -13.38
CA LYS A 56 -0.32 1.32 -13.81
C LYS A 56 0.14 0.10 -14.63
N GLU A 57 -0.27 -1.11 -14.27
CA GLU A 57 -0.02 -2.33 -15.06
C GLU A 57 -0.63 -2.24 -16.47
N ILE A 58 -1.80 -1.60 -16.61
CA ILE A 58 -2.49 -1.44 -17.91
C ILE A 58 -1.87 -0.30 -18.74
N ILE A 59 -1.55 0.84 -18.13
CA ILE A 59 -0.99 2.02 -18.83
C ILE A 59 0.45 1.78 -19.32
N GLY A 60 1.20 0.90 -18.65
CA GLY A 60 2.56 0.55 -19.02
C GLY A 60 2.71 -0.48 -20.15
N ARG A 61 1.62 -0.88 -20.82
CA ARG A 61 1.62 -1.86 -21.91
C ARG A 61 1.22 -1.27 -23.25
#